data_AF-A0A4Q9QZU8-F1
#
_entry.id   AF-A0A4Q9QZU8-F1
#
_cell.length_a   1.000
_cell.length_b   1.000
_cell.length_c   1.000
_cell.angle_alpha   90.00
_cell.angle_beta   90.00
_cell.angle_gamma   90.00
#
_symmetry.space_group_name_H-M   'P 1'
#
loop_
_entity.id
_entity.type
_entity.pdbx_description
1 polymer ?
#
loop_
_entity_poly.entity_id
_entity_poly.type
_entity_poly.pdbx_seq_one_letter_code
_entity_poly.pdbx_strand_id
1 'polypeptide(L)'
;MRQSELRAPLFERLRQVDEVFDRTAMAASVAGELERLLNTRCGHALAGNAPGILGYGLADWTMFQSGHESDRRYLARALRQAIERFEPRLQLSSIEVQHDPCRPQRLHLRLHGQLRQGGQRWPALFVVSREGETVEVHHE
;
A
#
# COMPACT_ATOMS: atom_id res chain seq x y z
N MET A 1 -23.39 -7.28 46.21
CA MET A 1 -22.10 -7.92 45.82
C MET A 1 -21.49 -7.08 44.71
N ARG A 2 -20.37 -6.41 44.99
CA ARG A 2 -19.70 -5.48 44.08
C ARG A 2 -18.81 -6.28 43.13
N GLN A 3 -19.12 -6.29 41.84
CA GLN A 3 -18.16 -6.72 40.81
C GLN A 3 -17.35 -5.49 40.41
N SER A 4 -16.18 -5.37 41.03
CA SER A 4 -15.11 -4.48 40.60
C SER A 4 -14.63 -4.94 39.23
N GLU A 5 -15.10 -4.26 38.18
CA GLU A 5 -14.53 -4.37 36.84
C GLU A 5 -13.05 -3.99 36.92
N LEU A 6 -12.18 -5.00 36.84
CA LEU A 6 -10.73 -4.86 36.75
C LEU A 6 -10.39 -4.18 35.42
N ARG A 7 -10.54 -2.85 35.37
CA ARG A 7 -9.93 -2.03 34.33
C ARG A 7 -8.42 -2.19 34.47
N ALA A 8 -7.78 -2.67 33.41
CA ALA A 8 -6.34 -2.77 33.31
C ALA A 8 -5.63 -1.53 33.91
N PRO A 9 -4.55 -1.72 34.71
CA PRO A 9 -3.81 -0.61 35.31
C PRO A 9 -3.43 0.44 34.25
N LEU A 10 -3.37 1.71 34.66
CA LEU A 10 -3.21 2.86 33.76
C LEU A 10 -2.01 2.73 32.80
N PHE A 11 -0.92 2.09 33.25
CA PHE A 11 0.26 1.81 32.42
C PHE A 11 0.00 0.85 31.25
N GLU A 12 -0.85 -0.16 31.42
CA GLU A 12 -1.22 -1.08 30.33
C GLU A 12 -2.08 -0.36 29.28
N ARG A 13 -2.97 0.53 29.73
CA ARG A 13 -3.79 1.35 28.82
C ARG A 13 -2.95 2.35 28.03
N LEU A 14 -1.95 2.98 28.66
CA LEU A 14 -1.05 3.91 27.94
C LEU A 14 -0.24 3.17 26.87
N ARG A 15 0.31 2.00 27.20
CA ARG A 15 1.03 1.16 26.23
C ARG A 15 0.15 0.74 25.06
N GLN A 16 -1.11 0.35 25.32
CA GLN A 16 -2.05 0.01 24.25
C GLN A 16 -2.36 1.21 23.35
N VAL A 17 -2.47 2.42 23.92
CA VAL A 17 -2.68 3.64 23.13
C VAL A 17 -1.45 3.96 22.28
N ASP A 18 -0.24 3.87 22.83
CA ASP A 18 1.00 4.09 22.07
C ASP A 18 1.16 3.08 20.93
N GLU A 19 0.88 1.79 21.16
CA GLU A 19 0.95 0.75 20.11
C GLU A 19 -0.06 0.99 18.97
N VAL A 20 -1.29 1.43 19.29
CA VAL A 20 -2.31 1.77 18.30
C VAL A 20 -1.94 3.04 17.54
N PHE A 21 -1.40 4.05 18.23
CA PHE A 21 -0.94 5.29 17.63
C PHE A 21 0.24 5.04 16.68
N ASP A 22 1.25 4.28 17.12
CA ASP A 22 2.41 3.90 16.31
C ASP A 22 1.98 3.13 15.06
N ARG A 23 1.05 2.18 15.17
CA ARG A 23 0.50 1.45 14.02
C ARG A 23 -0.16 2.39 13.01
N THR A 24 -0.98 3.33 13.49
CA THR A 24 -1.74 4.25 12.63
C THR A 24 -0.81 5.26 11.96
N ALA A 25 0.16 5.79 12.71
CA ALA A 25 1.20 6.68 12.18
C ALA A 25 2.08 5.96 11.15
N MET A 26 2.42 4.69 11.40
CA MET A 26 3.16 3.86 10.46
C MET A 26 2.37 3.61 9.17
N ALA A 27 1.09 3.25 9.29
CA ALA A 27 0.21 3.05 8.13
C ALA A 27 0.08 4.33 7.30
N ALA A 28 -0.08 5.49 7.94
CA ALA A 28 -0.10 6.78 7.26
C ALA A 28 1.24 7.11 6.57
N SER A 29 2.38 6.82 7.21
CA SER A 29 3.70 7.00 6.60
C SER A 29 3.90 6.12 5.37
N VAL A 30 3.47 4.86 5.43
CA VAL A 30 3.55 3.92 4.30
C VAL A 30 2.58 4.33 3.19
N ALA A 31 1.36 4.77 3.52
CA ALA A 31 0.40 5.27 2.53
C ALA A 31 0.96 6.45 1.75
N GLY A 32 1.55 7.45 2.43
CA GLY A 32 2.17 8.60 1.76
C GLY A 32 3.37 8.23 0.89
N GLU A 33 4.17 7.23 1.28
CA GLU A 33 5.28 6.78 0.43
C GLU A 33 4.79 5.95 -0.76
N LEU A 34 3.77 5.11 -0.58
CA LEU A 34 3.10 4.44 -1.69
C LEU A 34 2.52 5.48 -2.66
N GLU A 35 1.85 6.52 -2.17
CA GLU A 35 1.33 7.59 -3.01
C GLU A 35 2.45 8.27 -3.82
N ARG A 36 3.59 8.59 -3.19
CA ARG A 36 4.76 9.15 -3.89
C ARG A 36 5.35 8.19 -4.91
N LEU A 37 5.50 6.91 -4.56
CA LEU A 37 6.01 5.87 -5.43
C LEU A 37 5.13 5.69 -6.67
N LEU A 38 3.81 5.69 -6.48
CA LEU A 38 2.85 5.43 -7.56
C LEU A 38 2.65 6.64 -8.49
N ASN A 39 2.77 7.85 -7.96
CA ASN A 39 2.71 9.09 -8.74
C ASN A 39 4.02 9.43 -9.44
N THR A 40 5.15 8.85 -9.03
CA THR A 40 6.43 9.09 -9.72
C THR A 40 6.50 8.25 -11.00
N ARG A 41 6.74 8.90 -12.14
CA ARG A 41 6.90 8.22 -13.43
C ARG A 41 8.32 7.69 -13.54
N CYS A 42 8.46 6.37 -13.71
CA CYS A 42 9.74 5.76 -14.06
C CYS A 42 9.82 5.58 -15.58
N GLY A 43 10.96 5.93 -16.19
CA GLY A 43 11.16 5.69 -17.62
C GLY A 43 11.02 4.18 -17.94
N HIS A 44 10.27 3.84 -18.98
CA HIS A 44 9.93 2.43 -19.31
C HIS A 44 11.16 1.51 -19.42
N ALA A 45 12.31 2.04 -19.84
CA ALA A 45 13.58 1.30 -19.93
C ALA A 45 14.23 0.97 -18.58
N LEU A 46 13.81 1.63 -17.50
CA LEU A 46 14.38 1.52 -16.15
C LEU A 46 13.47 0.78 -15.16
N ALA A 47 12.18 0.66 -15.49
CA ALA A 47 11.20 -0.05 -14.68
C ALA A 47 11.61 -1.52 -14.48
N GLY A 48 11.77 -1.93 -13.23
CA GLY A 48 12.11 -3.32 -12.83
C GLY A 48 13.61 -3.66 -12.78
N ASN A 49 14.47 -3.00 -13.57
CA ASN A 49 15.90 -3.36 -13.66
C ASN A 49 16.88 -2.27 -13.21
N ALA A 50 16.44 -1.01 -13.08
CA ALA A 50 17.34 0.04 -12.65
C ALA A 50 17.58 0.01 -11.13
N PRO A 51 18.83 0.16 -10.66
CA PRO A 51 19.10 0.24 -9.23
C PRO A 51 18.72 1.61 -8.65
N GLY A 52 18.14 1.60 -7.44
CA GLY A 52 17.91 2.79 -6.62
C GLY A 52 16.83 3.74 -7.19
N ILE A 53 17.05 5.04 -7.06
CA ILE A 53 16.10 6.11 -7.44
C ILE A 53 15.71 6.03 -8.93
N LEU A 54 16.59 5.48 -9.78
CA LEU A 54 16.33 5.33 -11.22
C LEU A 54 15.22 4.33 -11.55
N GLY A 55 14.90 3.42 -10.62
CA GLY A 55 13.78 2.49 -10.73
C GLY A 55 12.55 2.94 -9.93
N TYR A 56 12.59 4.11 -9.28
CA TYR A 56 11.51 4.62 -8.45
C TYR A 56 10.37 5.12 -9.33
N GLY A 57 9.17 4.59 -9.09
CA GLY A 57 8.01 4.85 -9.93
C GLY A 57 7.47 3.62 -10.62
N LEU A 58 6.36 3.80 -11.33
CA LEU A 58 5.81 2.79 -12.24
C LEU A 58 5.98 3.20 -13.70
N ALA A 59 6.17 2.20 -14.55
CA ALA A 59 6.11 2.38 -16.01
C ALA A 59 4.68 2.76 -16.41
N ASP A 60 4.60 3.74 -17.30
CA ASP A 60 3.40 4.42 -17.79
C ASP A 60 2.07 3.63 -17.62
N TRP A 61 1.27 4.08 -16.64
CA TRP A 61 -0.01 3.49 -16.31
C TRP A 61 -1.03 3.54 -17.46
N THR A 62 -0.83 4.42 -18.46
CA THR A 62 -1.79 4.62 -19.55
C THR A 62 -1.90 3.42 -20.50
N MET A 63 -0.91 2.53 -20.52
CA MET A 63 -0.92 1.32 -21.36
C MET A 63 -1.83 0.20 -20.83
N PHE A 64 -2.21 0.24 -19.54
CA PHE A 64 -3.02 -0.81 -18.88
C PHE A 64 -4.53 -0.55 -18.95
N GLN A 65 -4.97 0.46 -19.70
CA GLN A 65 -6.39 0.85 -19.85
C GLN A 65 -7.21 -0.16 -20.68
N SER A 66 -6.55 -1.14 -21.29
CA SER A 66 -7.11 -1.99 -22.35
C SER A 66 -7.77 -3.27 -21.83
N GLY A 67 -8.33 -3.33 -20.62
CA GLY A 67 -9.21 -4.42 -20.16
C GLY A 67 -8.71 -5.87 -20.28
N HIS A 68 -7.45 -6.10 -20.67
CA HIS A 68 -6.88 -7.41 -20.92
C HIS A 68 -6.31 -7.99 -19.62
N GLU A 69 -6.67 -9.24 -19.31
CA GLU A 69 -6.18 -9.95 -18.12
C GLU A 69 -4.63 -10.02 -18.05
N SER A 70 -3.96 -10.07 -19.20
CA SER A 70 -2.49 -10.07 -19.31
C SER A 70 -1.86 -8.78 -18.78
N ASP A 71 -2.47 -7.63 -19.07
CA ASP A 71 -2.03 -6.30 -18.67
C ASP A 71 -2.13 -6.14 -17.15
N ARG A 72 -3.23 -6.65 -16.58
CA ARG A 72 -3.48 -6.68 -15.14
C ARG A 72 -2.42 -7.47 -14.38
N ARG A 73 -2.04 -8.63 -14.91
CA ARG A 73 -1.01 -9.49 -14.31
C ARG A 73 0.39 -8.87 -14.41
N TYR A 74 0.69 -8.18 -15.51
CA TYR A 74 1.95 -7.42 -15.62
C TYR A 74 2.00 -6.29 -14.59
N LEU A 75 0.93 -5.49 -14.49
CA LEU A 75 0.84 -4.39 -13.54
C LEU A 75 1.00 -4.87 -12.09
N ALA A 76 0.28 -5.92 -11.69
CA ALA A 76 0.38 -6.48 -10.34
C ALA A 76 1.82 -6.96 -10.02
N ARG A 77 2.55 -7.50 -10.99
CA ARG A 77 3.94 -7.92 -10.82
C ARG A 77 4.89 -6.72 -10.69
N ALA A 78 4.76 -5.73 -11.56
CA ALA A 78 5.56 -4.51 -11.51
C ALA A 78 5.34 -3.77 -10.17
N LEU A 79 4.08 -3.65 -9.75
CA LEU A 79 3.68 -3.05 -8.48
C LEU A 79 4.28 -3.80 -7.29
N ARG A 80 4.19 -5.14 -7.29
CA ARG A 80 4.81 -5.96 -6.25
C ARG A 80 6.31 -5.72 -6.15
N GLN A 81 7.04 -5.76 -7.26
CA GLN A 81 8.49 -5.55 -7.27
C GLN A 81 8.88 -4.16 -6.76
N ALA A 82 8.15 -3.12 -7.17
CA ALA A 82 8.39 -1.76 -6.71
C ALA A 82 8.14 -1.63 -5.20
N ILE A 83 7.01 -2.12 -4.71
CA ILE A 83 6.66 -2.03 -3.28
C ILE A 83 7.62 -2.85 -2.42
N GLU A 84 7.94 -4.09 -2.80
CA GLU A 84 8.88 -4.93 -2.04
C GLU A 84 10.29 -4.30 -1.97
N ARG A 85 10.64 -3.47 -2.96
CA ARG A 85 11.93 -2.77 -3.01
C ARG A 85 11.95 -1.47 -2.23
N PHE A 86 10.94 -0.63 -2.41
CA PHE A 86 10.92 0.74 -1.86
C PHE A 86 10.16 0.85 -0.53
N GLU A 87 9.31 -0.13 -0.21
CA GLU A 87 8.57 -0.21 1.04
C GLU A 87 8.80 -1.56 1.77
N PRO A 88 10.02 -1.83 2.26
CA PRO A 88 10.34 -3.07 2.98
C PRO A 88 9.56 -3.23 4.30
N ARG A 89 8.97 -2.13 4.79
CA ARG A 89 8.09 -2.10 5.96
C ARG A 89 6.74 -2.76 5.70
N LEU A 90 6.31 -2.80 4.43
CA LEU A 90 5.08 -3.43 3.98
C LEU A 90 5.38 -4.77 3.31
N GLN A 91 5.01 -5.86 3.96
CA GLN A 91 5.10 -7.20 3.38
C GLN A 91 3.78 -7.54 2.67
N LEU A 92 3.76 -7.46 1.34
CA LEU A 92 2.57 -7.75 0.53
C LEU A 92 2.21 -9.23 0.48
N SER A 93 0.97 -9.57 0.86
CA SER A 93 0.39 -10.90 0.68
C SER A 93 -0.28 -11.02 -0.69
N SER A 94 -1.19 -10.11 -1.04
CA SER A 94 -1.90 -10.11 -2.32
C SER A 94 -2.11 -8.69 -2.86
N ILE A 95 -2.26 -8.60 -4.19
CA ILE A 95 -2.64 -7.39 -4.91
C ILE A 95 -3.88 -7.74 -5.71
N GLU A 96 -4.99 -7.08 -5.42
CA GLU A 96 -6.21 -7.20 -6.21
C GLU A 96 -6.35 -5.97 -7.10
N VAL A 97 -6.61 -6.21 -8.38
CA VAL A 97 -6.80 -5.14 -9.36
C VAL A 97 -8.24 -5.20 -9.84
N GLN A 98 -9.00 -4.18 -9.45
CA GLN A 98 -10.41 -4.00 -9.76
C GLN A 98 -10.56 -2.88 -10.79
N HIS A 99 -11.44 -3.11 -11.76
CA HIS A 99 -11.82 -2.12 -12.76
C HIS A 99 -13.27 -1.75 -12.50
N ASP A 100 -13.59 -0.46 -12.59
CA ASP A 100 -14.97 0.01 -12.56
C ASP A 100 -15.59 -0.19 -13.96
N PRO A 101 -16.64 -1.04 -14.11
CA PRO A 101 -17.28 -1.28 -15.41
C PRO A 101 -17.90 -0.02 -16.02
N CYS A 102 -18.33 0.94 -15.17
CA CYS A 102 -18.91 2.20 -15.58
C CYS A 102 -17.85 3.26 -15.89
N ARG A 103 -16.63 3.09 -15.36
CA ARG A 103 -15.49 3.99 -15.55
C ARG A 103 -14.20 3.18 -15.76
N PRO A 104 -13.98 2.62 -16.96
CA PRO A 104 -12.81 1.75 -17.22
C PRO A 104 -11.45 2.45 -17.03
N GLN A 105 -11.44 3.78 -16.98
CA GLN A 105 -10.27 4.61 -16.71
C GLN A 105 -9.96 4.73 -15.21
N ARG A 106 -10.92 4.43 -14.32
CA ARG A 106 -10.73 4.38 -12.87
C ARG A 106 -10.17 3.01 -12.50
N LEU A 107 -8.91 3.02 -12.07
CA LEU A 107 -8.25 1.84 -11.55
C LEU A 107 -8.38 1.84 -10.03
N HIS A 108 -8.83 0.70 -9.48
CA HIS A 108 -8.87 0.47 -8.05
C HIS A 108 -7.98 -0.73 -7.70
N LEU A 109 -7.01 -0.53 -6.81
CA LEU A 109 -6.13 -1.60 -6.33
C LEU A 109 -6.36 -1.80 -4.84
N ARG A 110 -6.36 -3.05 -4.40
CA ARG A 110 -6.34 -3.40 -2.98
C ARG A 110 -5.04 -4.15 -2.70
N LEU A 111 -4.20 -3.55 -1.86
CA LEU A 111 -2.90 -4.07 -1.44
C LEU A 111 -3.06 -4.68 -0.06
N HIS A 112 -3.08 -5.99 0.00
CA HIS A 112 -3.14 -6.72 1.26
C HIS A 112 -1.72 -7.04 1.71
N GLY A 113 -1.45 -6.87 3.00
CA GLY A 113 -0.14 -7.20 3.53
C GLY A 113 -0.05 -7.09 5.03
N GLN A 114 1.20 -7.03 5.49
CA GLN A 114 1.53 -6.83 6.89
C GLN A 114 2.55 -5.71 7.04
N LEU A 115 2.26 -4.76 7.92
CA LEU A 115 3.23 -3.76 8.36
C LEU A 115 4.16 -4.38 9.40
N ARG A 116 5.46 -4.09 9.31
CA ARG A 116 6.50 -4.61 10.21
C ARG A 116 7.29 -3.48 10.87
N GLN A 117 7.26 -3.43 12.20
CA GLN A 117 8.08 -2.51 13.00
C GLN A 117 8.52 -3.19 14.30
N GLY A 118 9.79 -3.06 14.66
CA GLY A 118 10.30 -3.55 15.96
C GLY A 118 10.06 -5.04 16.24
N GLY A 119 9.92 -5.88 15.22
CA GLY A 119 9.61 -7.31 15.36
C GLY A 119 8.11 -7.65 15.45
N GLN A 120 7.24 -6.65 15.61
CA GLN A 120 5.80 -6.81 15.53
C GLN A 120 5.32 -6.77 14.07
N ARG A 121 4.19 -7.43 13.82
CA ARG A 121 3.53 -7.46 12.51
C ARG A 121 2.04 -7.20 12.68
N TRP A 122 1.48 -6.33 11.84
CA TRP A 122 0.05 -6.04 11.82
C TRP A 122 -0.51 -6.21 10.42
N PRO A 123 -1.70 -6.81 10.26
CA PRO A 123 -2.38 -6.80 8.97
C PRO A 123 -2.65 -5.36 8.57
N ALA A 124 -2.44 -5.06 7.29
CA ALA A 124 -2.73 -3.77 6.70
C ALA A 124 -3.33 -3.97 5.32
N LEU A 125 -4.27 -3.08 5.00
CA LEU A 125 -4.91 -3.00 3.71
C LEU A 125 -4.77 -1.58 3.20
N PHE A 126 -4.20 -1.43 2.01
CA PHE A 126 -4.15 -0.14 1.32
C PHE A 126 -5.04 -0.20 0.10
N VAL A 127 -5.92 0.78 -0.03
CA VAL A 127 -6.73 0.99 -1.22
C VAL A 127 -6.08 2.09 -2.03
N VAL A 128 -5.78 1.79 -3.28
CA VAL A 128 -5.25 2.74 -4.23
C VAL A 128 -6.32 3.05 -5.26
N SER A 129 -6.64 4.32 -5.43
CA SER A 129 -7.53 4.82 -6.47
C SER A 129 -6.73 5.69 -7.42
N ARG A 130 -6.96 5.50 -8.73
CA ARG A 130 -6.43 6.41 -9.74
C ARG A 130 -7.57 7.14 -10.44
N GLU A 131 -7.51 8.45 -10.41
CA GLU A 131 -8.42 9.34 -11.12
C GLU A 131 -7.62 10.20 -12.10
N GLY A 132 -7.68 9.87 -13.38
CA GLY A 132 -6.88 10.55 -14.41
C GLY A 132 -5.38 10.28 -14.23
N GLU A 133 -4.61 11.33 -13.91
CA GLU A 133 -3.16 11.23 -13.71
C GLU A 133 -2.74 11.05 -12.24
N THR A 134 -3.63 11.34 -11.29
CA THR A 134 -3.31 11.31 -9.87
C THR A 134 -3.68 9.96 -9.26
N VAL A 135 -2.76 9.42 -8.46
CA VAL A 135 -2.96 8.22 -7.64
C VAL A 135 -3.12 8.64 -6.19
N GLU A 136 -4.17 8.16 -5.53
CA GLU A 136 -4.42 8.36 -4.11
C GLU A 136 -4.31 7.02 -3.38
N VAL A 137 -3.76 7.03 -2.17
CA VAL A 137 -3.60 5.82 -1.35
C VAL A 137 -4.20 6.05 0.03
N HIS A 138 -5.15 5.20 0.39
CA HIS A 138 -5.78 5.19 1.71
C HIS A 138 -5.49 3.88 2.41
N HIS A 139 -5.39 3.90 3.74
CA HIS A 139 -5.35 2.69 4.55
C HIS A 139 -6.74 2.42 5.14
N GLU A 140 -7.19 1.17 5.10
CA GLU A 140 -8.43 0.67 5.73
C GLU A 140 -8.14 -0.02 7.07
#